data_AF-A0A6I1ZME9-F1
#
_entry.id   AF-A0A6I1ZME9-F1
#
_cell.length_a   1.000
_cell.length_b   1.000
_cell.length_c   1.000
_cell.angle_alpha   90.00
_cell.angle_beta   90.00
_cell.angle_gamma   90.00
#
_symmetry.space_group_name_H-M   'P 1'
#
loop_
_entity.id
_entity.type
_entity.pdbx_description
1 polymer ?
#
loop_
_entity_poly.entity_id
_entity_poly.type
_entity_poly.pdbx_seq_one_letter_code
_entity_poly.pdbx_strand_id
1 'polypeptide(L)' 'MDPTDIGDYLSKYSLSLIEDIGSEEVQERYMKLVNLDLKVFEIERIALAEVKR' A
#
# COMPACT_ATOMS: atom_id res chain seq x y z
N MET A 1 -1.82 1.23 13.99
CA MET A 1 -1.32 2.47 13.38
C MET A 1 -2.43 2.98 12.50
N ASP A 2 -2.80 4.26 12.63
CA ASP A 2 -3.83 4.83 11.77
C ASP A 2 -3.26 4.94 10.34
N PRO A 3 -3.99 4.51 9.29
CA PRO A 3 -3.54 4.67 7.91
C PRO A 3 -3.18 6.12 7.55
N THR A 4 -3.83 7.10 8.19
CA THR A 4 -3.52 8.52 7.98
C THR A 4 -2.11 8.91 8.45
N ASP A 5 -1.49 8.14 9.34
CA ASP A 5 -0.13 8.38 9.86
C ASP A 5 0.98 7.76 8.99
N ILE A 6 0.64 7.01 7.94
CA ILE A 6 1.62 6.23 7.17
C ILE A 6 2.67 7.12 6.49
N GLY A 7 2.26 8.30 6.00
CA GLY A 7 3.18 9.27 5.39
C GLY A 7 4.20 9.82 6.39
N ASP A 8 3.78 10.14 7.61
CA ASP A 8 4.65 10.64 8.68
C ASP A 8 5.62 9.57 9.17
N TYR A 9 5.14 8.33 9.26
CA TYR A 9 5.99 7.18 9.58
C TYR A 9 7.07 6.95 8.53
N LEU A 10 6.71 6.93 7.24
CA LEU A 10 7.63 6.73 6.13
C LEU A 10 8.66 7.86 6.01
N SER A 11 8.26 9.09 6.35
CA SER A 11 9.15 10.26 6.31
C SER A 11 10.36 10.14 7.23
N LYS A 12 10.27 9.35 8.32
CA LYS A 12 11.40 9.06 9.23
C LYS A 12 12.53 8.28 8.55
N TYR A 13 12.24 7.61 7.44
CA TYR A 13 13.16 6.78 6.67
C TYR A 13 13.54 7.41 5.32
N SER A 14 13.33 8.73 5.17
CA SER A 14 13.51 9.44 3.90
C SER A 14 12.64 8.87 2.76
N LEU A 15 11.49 8.30 3.09
CA LEU A 15 10.51 7.82 2.11
C LEU A 15 9.34 8.82 1.98
N SER A 16 8.87 8.99 0.76
CA SER A 16 7.64 9.69 0.41
C SER A 16 6.58 8.67 0.01
N LEU A 17 5.42 8.72 0.65
CA LEU A 17 4.27 7.92 0.24
C LEU A 17 3.80 8.36 -1.15
N ILE A 18 3.65 7.41 -2.05
CA ILE A 18 3.06 7.59 -3.38
C ILE A 18 1.58 7.20 -3.32
N GLU A 19 1.27 6.05 -2.70
CA GLU A 19 -0.08 5.48 -2.67
C GLU A 19 -0.26 4.63 -1.41
N ASP A 20 -1.47 4.65 -0.84
CA ASP A 20 -1.92 3.71 0.21
C ASP A 20 -3.34 3.24 -0.12
N ILE A 21 -3.46 1.97 -0.49
CA ILE A 21 -4.70 1.37 -1.00
C ILE A 21 -5.15 0.18 -0.17
N GLY A 22 -6.47 -0.02 -0.11
CA GLY A 22 -7.09 -1.14 0.59
C GLY A 22 -7.23 -2.40 -0.25
N SER A 23 -7.67 -3.46 0.40
CA SER A 23 -7.84 -4.80 -0.13
C SER A 23 -8.64 -4.90 -1.43
N GLU A 24 -9.75 -4.16 -1.56
CA GLU A 24 -10.56 -4.13 -2.80
C GLU A 24 -9.74 -3.64 -4.00
N GLU A 25 -9.04 -2.54 -3.83
CA GLU A 25 -8.22 -1.92 -4.89
C GLU A 25 -6.99 -2.78 -5.21
N VAL A 26 -6.38 -3.40 -4.19
CA VAL A 26 -5.30 -4.38 -4.37
C VAL A 26 -5.77 -5.58 -5.18
N GLN A 27 -6.94 -6.13 -4.85
CA GLN A 27 -7.49 -7.27 -5.55
C GLN A 27 -7.76 -6.95 -7.02
N GLU A 28 -8.36 -5.80 -7.30
CA GLU A 28 -8.73 -5.40 -8.66
C GLU A 28 -7.53 -5.05 -9.52
N ARG A 29 -6.65 -4.16 -9.05
CA ARG A 29 -5.54 -3.63 -9.86
C ARG A 29 -4.30 -4.51 -9.87
N TYR A 30 -4.08 -5.31 -8.84
CA TYR A 30 -2.83 -6.07 -8.71
C TYR A 30 -3.08 -7.55 -8.82
N MET A 31 -4.00 -8.13 -8.03
CA MET A 31 -4.12 -9.59 -7.99
C MET A 31 -4.78 -10.19 -9.25
N LYS A 32 -5.89 -9.59 -9.71
CA LYS A 32 -6.62 -10.06 -10.90
C LYS A 32 -5.79 -9.97 -12.18
N LEU A 33 -5.02 -8.90 -12.37
CA LEU A 33 -4.28 -8.66 -13.61
C LEU A 33 -3.18 -9.70 -13.87
N VAL A 34 -2.57 -10.25 -12.82
CA VAL A 34 -1.47 -11.21 -12.94
C VAL A 34 -1.86 -12.62 -12.47
N ASN A 35 -3.15 -12.88 -12.27
CA ASN A 35 -3.69 -14.14 -11.77
C ASN A 35 -2.91 -14.66 -10.54
N LEU A 36 -2.56 -13.73 -9.65
CA LEU A 36 -1.92 -14.08 -8.39
C LEU A 36 -3.00 -14.61 -7.45
N ASP A 37 -2.99 -15.91 -7.20
CA ASP A 37 -3.85 -16.57 -6.23
C ASP A 37 -3.34 -16.37 -4.79
N LEU A 38 -3.10 -15.11 -4.44
CA LEU A 38 -2.81 -14.71 -3.06
C LEU A 38 -4.10 -14.26 -2.40
N LYS A 39 -4.36 -14.81 -1.22
CA LYS A 39 -5.47 -14.32 -0.39
C LYS A 39 -5.12 -12.95 0.18
N VAL A 40 -5.87 -11.95 -0.24
CA VAL A 40 -5.86 -10.61 0.38
C VAL A 40 -6.89 -10.61 1.50
N PHE A 41 -6.51 -10.16 2.70
CA PHE A 41 -7.47 -10.01 3.80
C PHE A 41 -8.31 -8.75 3.60
N GLU A 42 -9.56 -8.73 4.07
CA GLU A 42 -10.45 -7.56 3.92
C GLU A 42 -9.86 -6.28 4.51
N ILE A 43 -9.09 -6.40 5.60
CA ILE A 43 -8.44 -5.26 6.27
C ILE A 43 -7.03 -4.94 5.74
N GLU A 44 -6.56 -5.69 4.75
CA GLU A 44 -5.21 -5.52 4.22
C GLU A 44 -5.08 -4.21 3.44
N ARG A 45 -3.91 -3.58 3.57
CA ARG A 45 -3.54 -2.35 2.88
C ARG A 45 -2.11 -2.44 2.37
N ILE A 46 -1.85 -1.85 1.22
CA ILE A 46 -0.51 -1.76 0.62
C ILE A 46 -0.16 -0.29 0.45
N ALA A 47 1.01 0.08 0.98
CA ALA A 47 1.59 1.41 0.80
C ALA A 47 2.78 1.34 -0.17
N LEU A 48 2.71 2.09 -1.26
CA LEU A 48 3.82 2.30 -2.20
C LEU A 48 4.53 3.61 -1.84
N ALA A 49 5.85 3.59 -1.77
CA ALA A 49 6.66 4.74 -1.42
C ALA A 49 7.97 4.79 -2.22
N GLU A 50 8.53 5.97 -2.36
CA GLU A 50 9.83 6.21 -2.99
C GLU A 50 10.79 6.93 -2.06
N VAL A 51 12.09 6.88 -2.35
CA VAL A 51 13.09 7.69 -1.64
C VAL A 51 12.88 9.16 -1.99
N LYS A 52 12.77 10.02 -0.97
CA LYS A 52 12.76 11.48 -1.12
C LYS A 52 14.00 11.92 -1.88
N ARG A 53 13.79 12.56 -3.03
CA ARG A 53 14.85 13.27 -3.76
C ARG A 53 15.27 14.53 -3.03
#